data_AF-A0A7Z9CGE1-F1
#
_entry.id   AF-A0A7Z9CGE1-F1
#
_cell.length_a   1.000
_cell.length_b   1.000
_cell.length_c   1.000
_cell.angle_alpha   90.00
_cell.angle_beta   90.00
_cell.angle_gamma   90.00
#
_symmetry.space_group_name_H-M   'P 1'
#
loop_
_entity.id
_entity.type
_entity.pdbx_description
1 polymer ?
#
loop_
_entity_poly.entity_id
_entity_poly.type
_entity_poly.pdbx_seq_one_letter_code
_entity_poly.pdbx_strand_id
1 'polypeptide(L)'
;MEVKDIYLNLLPNSKIIFFGMKNKILKMSVIPLFYLIIGGVFWGNHDIMMVVFSSFIAFAYHYLIDSEKSMKQNFVEISGGITAIFIIALFVKDADRILAVQYISIIVTLFLAFFFLKKRYVM
;
A
#
# COMPACT_ATOMS: atom_id res chain seq x y z
N MET A 1 45.16 -10.42 -11.16
CA MET A 1 43.77 -9.97 -10.95
C MET A 1 43.31 -10.65 -9.66
N GLU A 2 43.26 -9.90 -8.55
CA GLU A 2 43.00 -10.49 -7.24
C GLU A 2 41.51 -10.78 -7.08
N VAL A 3 41.19 -11.89 -6.42
CA VAL A 3 39.81 -12.32 -6.12
C VAL A 3 38.98 -11.23 -5.41
N LYS A 4 39.63 -10.26 -4.75
CA LYS A 4 38.99 -9.09 -4.12
C LYS A 4 38.31 -8.14 -5.12
N ASP A 5 38.80 -8.04 -6.35
CA ASP A 5 38.26 -7.13 -7.38
C ASP A 5 36.91 -7.63 -7.95
N ILE A 6 36.61 -8.93 -7.79
CA ILE A 6 35.36 -9.54 -8.27
C ILE A 6 34.20 -9.26 -7.30
N TYR A 7 34.47 -9.24 -5.98
CA TYR A 7 33.43 -9.01 -4.98
C TYR A 7 32.99 -7.55 -4.87
N LEU A 8 33.88 -6.59 -5.12
CA LEU A 8 33.53 -5.16 -5.05
C LEU A 8 32.55 -4.72 -6.16
N ASN A 9 32.55 -5.40 -7.32
CA ASN A 9 31.68 -5.07 -8.45
C ASN A 9 30.29 -5.74 -8.42
N LEU A 10 30.05 -6.68 -7.49
CA LEU A 10 28.75 -7.37 -7.34
C LEU A 10 27.87 -6.76 -6.23
N LEU A 11 28.44 -5.94 -5.34
CA LEU A 11 27.76 -5.32 -4.19
C LEU A 11 27.14 -3.91 -4.37
N PRO A 12 27.37 -3.12 -5.44
CA PRO A 12 26.79 -1.77 -5.50
C PRO A 12 25.27 -1.82 -5.73
N ASN A 13 24.78 -2.79 -6.51
CA ASN A 13 23.35 -2.92 -6.81
C ASN A 13 22.51 -3.35 -5.60
N SER A 14 23.05 -4.17 -4.70
CA SER A 14 22.28 -4.67 -3.55
C SER A 14 21.96 -3.54 -2.57
N LYS A 15 22.89 -2.61 -2.31
CA LYS A 15 22.62 -1.44 -1.45
C LYS A 15 21.59 -0.49 -2.07
N ILE A 16 21.62 -0.27 -3.39
CA ILE A 16 20.69 0.62 -4.10
C ILE A 16 19.27 0.01 -4.10
N ILE A 17 19.14 -1.27 -4.40
CA ILE A 17 17.86 -2.00 -4.35
C ILE A 17 17.31 -2.00 -2.92
N PHE A 18 18.16 -2.23 -1.92
CA PHE A 18 17.75 -2.20 -0.50
C PHE A 18 17.28 -0.80 -0.09
N PHE A 19 17.95 0.27 -0.53
CA PHE A 19 17.53 1.65 -0.25
C PHE A 19 16.20 2.01 -0.91
N GLY A 20 15.99 1.60 -2.17
CA GLY A 20 14.73 1.78 -2.90
C GLY A 20 13.56 1.05 -2.24
N MET A 21 13.77 -0.20 -1.80
CA MET A 21 12.77 -0.97 -1.05
C MET A 21 12.48 -0.38 0.33
N LYS A 22 13.51 0.10 1.05
CA LYS A 22 13.36 0.74 2.37
C LYS A 22 12.44 1.96 2.28
N ASN A 23 12.63 2.79 1.25
CA ASN A 23 11.77 3.96 1.01
C ASN A 23 10.32 3.55 0.73
N LYS A 24 10.07 2.47 -0.01
CA LYS A 24 8.71 2.04 -0.33
C LYS A 24 7.96 1.50 0.90
N ILE A 25 8.61 0.68 1.72
CA ILE A 25 8.04 0.17 2.98
C ILE A 25 7.76 1.34 3.93
N LEU A 26 8.69 2.29 4.03
CA LEU A 26 8.53 3.47 4.87
C LEU A 26 7.45 4.42 4.35
N LYS A 27 7.22 4.47 3.03
CA LYS A 27 6.06 5.18 2.45
C LYS A 27 4.74 4.48 2.74
N MET A 28 4.70 3.14 2.76
CA MET A 28 3.49 2.37 3.08
C MET A 28 3.04 2.52 4.55
N SER A 29 3.96 2.83 5.48
CA SER A 29 3.61 3.06 6.89
C SER A 29 2.72 4.29 7.12
N VAL A 30 2.61 5.19 6.13
CA VAL A 30 1.70 6.34 6.17
C VAL A 30 0.24 5.89 6.34
N ILE A 31 -0.12 4.73 5.79
CA ILE A 31 -1.50 4.23 5.79
C ILE A 31 -1.99 3.83 7.19
N PRO A 32 -1.28 2.98 7.95
CA PRO A 32 -1.66 2.69 9.33
C PRO A 32 -1.57 3.94 10.23
N LEU A 33 -0.61 4.84 10.00
CA LEU A 33 -0.54 6.11 10.73
C LEU A 33 -1.78 6.99 10.47
N PHE A 34 -2.19 7.11 9.21
CA PHE A 34 -3.40 7.83 8.84
C PHE A 34 -4.64 7.22 9.49
N TYR A 35 -4.75 5.88 9.50
CA TYR A 35 -5.83 5.17 10.18
C TYR A 35 -5.91 5.50 11.69
N LEU A 36 -4.77 5.54 12.38
CA LEU A 36 -4.72 5.92 13.79
C LEU A 36 -5.13 7.37 14.01
N ILE A 37 -4.69 8.29 13.14
CA ILE A 37 -5.05 9.72 13.21
C ILE A 37 -6.55 9.90 13.06
N ILE A 38 -7.18 9.31 12.03
CA ILE A 38 -8.63 9.42 11.84
C ILE A 38 -9.40 8.74 12.98
N GLY A 39 -8.86 7.66 13.55
CA GLY A 39 -9.43 7.01 14.74
C GLY A 39 -9.47 7.95 15.95
N GLY A 40 -8.40 8.70 16.19
CA GLY A 40 -8.36 9.73 17.22
C GLY A 40 -9.30 10.90 16.94
N VAL A 41 -9.31 11.42 15.71
CA VAL A 41 -10.13 12.58 15.30
C VAL A 41 -11.63 12.30 15.39
N PHE A 42 -12.06 11.08 15.02
CA PHE A 42 -13.47 10.71 14.98
C PHE A 42 -13.91 9.87 16.19
N TRP A 43 -13.10 9.81 17.26
CA TRP A 43 -13.39 9.01 18.47
C TRP A 43 -13.80 7.56 18.15
N GLY A 44 -13.18 6.94 17.15
CA GLY A 44 -13.50 5.58 16.74
C GLY A 44 -14.83 5.41 16.00
N ASN A 45 -15.47 6.49 15.52
CA ASN A 45 -16.66 6.37 14.67
C ASN A 45 -16.30 5.74 13.31
N HIS A 46 -16.50 4.42 13.22
CA HIS A 46 -16.09 3.61 12.08
C HIS A 46 -16.77 4.00 10.76
N ASP A 47 -18.02 4.45 10.79
CA ASP A 47 -18.75 4.84 9.57
C ASP A 47 -18.08 6.04 8.91
N ILE A 48 -17.77 7.08 9.69
CA ILE A 48 -17.09 8.29 9.19
C ILE A 48 -15.65 7.94 8.80
N MET A 49 -14.96 7.14 9.62
CA MET A 49 -13.58 6.72 9.34
C MET A 49 -13.47 5.95 8.02
N MET A 50 -14.42 5.08 7.69
CA MET A 50 -14.44 4.36 6.40
C MET A 50 -14.60 5.29 5.21
N VAL A 51 -15.49 6.28 5.30
CA VAL A 51 -15.68 7.30 4.24
C VAL A 51 -14.40 8.09 4.02
N VAL A 52 -13.78 8.58 5.10
CA VAL A 52 -12.54 9.35 5.03
C VAL A 52 -11.38 8.49 4.51
N PHE A 53 -11.27 7.25 4.97
CA PHE A 53 -10.26 6.31 4.50
C PHE A 53 -10.40 5.99 3.01
N SER A 54 -11.63 5.78 2.53
CA SER A 54 -11.89 5.52 1.10
C SER A 54 -11.44 6.70 0.21
N SER A 55 -11.62 7.92 0.68
CA SER A 55 -11.15 9.14 0.00
C SER A 55 -9.63 9.25 0.05
N PHE A 56 -9.01 8.92 1.19
CA PHE A 56 -7.56 8.94 1.37
C PHE A 56 -6.83 7.93 0.48
N ILE A 57 -7.43 6.76 0.21
CA ILE A 57 -6.83 5.74 -0.65
C ILE A 57 -6.39 6.33 -2.00
N ALA A 58 -7.17 7.22 -2.61
CA ALA A 58 -6.80 7.83 -3.89
C ALA A 58 -5.49 8.62 -3.80
N PHE A 59 -5.30 9.39 -2.71
CA PHE A 59 -4.05 10.11 -2.45
C PHE A 59 -2.90 9.16 -2.13
N ALA A 60 -3.17 8.08 -1.38
CA ALA A 60 -2.18 7.05 -1.10
C ALA A 60 -1.68 6.39 -2.39
N TYR A 61 -2.57 6.11 -3.36
CA TYR A 61 -2.17 5.62 -4.67
C TYR A 61 -1.25 6.60 -5.39
N HIS A 62 -1.62 7.88 -5.45
CA HIS A 62 -0.79 8.89 -6.10
C HIS A 62 0.61 8.99 -5.48
N TYR A 63 0.69 8.96 -4.15
CA TYR A 63 1.95 9.06 -3.40
C TYR A 63 2.85 7.81 -3.53
N LEU A 64 2.25 6.63 -3.71
CA LEU A 64 2.95 5.34 -3.74
C LEU A 64 3.30 4.85 -5.16
N ILE A 65 2.84 5.53 -6.20
CA ILE A 65 3.19 5.20 -7.59
C ILE A 65 4.70 5.31 -7.81
N ASP A 66 5.25 4.28 -8.42
CA ASP A 66 6.64 4.20 -8.88
C ASP A 66 6.69 4.49 -10.38
N SER A 67 7.40 5.55 -10.79
CA SER A 67 7.49 5.95 -12.20
C SER A 67 8.19 4.92 -13.09
N GLU A 68 8.97 4.01 -12.50
CA GLU A 68 9.68 2.95 -13.25
C GLU A 68 8.79 1.73 -13.54
N LYS A 69 7.62 1.63 -12.89
CA LYS A 69 6.71 0.49 -13.03
C LYS A 69 5.51 0.85 -13.88
N SER A 70 5.00 -0.15 -14.60
CA SER A 70 3.73 0.02 -15.31
C SER A 70 2.60 0.35 -14.33
N MET A 71 1.61 1.14 -14.77
CA MET A 71 0.46 1.49 -13.93
C MET A 71 -0.26 0.26 -13.37
N LYS A 72 -0.32 -0.85 -14.12
CA LYS A 72 -0.91 -2.12 -13.65
C LYS A 72 -0.10 -2.72 -12.48
N GLN A 73 1.23 -2.77 -12.60
CA GLN A 73 2.11 -3.28 -11.54
C GLN A 73 2.03 -2.41 -10.28
N ASN A 74 2.09 -1.09 -10.43
CA ASN A 74 1.92 -0.16 -9.30
C ASN A 74 0.60 -0.41 -8.58
N PHE A 75 -0.49 -0.53 -9.35
CA PHE A 75 -1.81 -0.66 -8.78
C PHE A 75 -1.98 -1.99 -8.01
N VAL A 76 -1.48 -3.09 -8.55
CA VAL A 76 -1.47 -4.41 -7.88
C VAL A 76 -0.59 -4.38 -6.62
N GLU A 77 0.63 -3.86 -6.70
CA GLU A 77 1.55 -3.79 -5.56
C GLU A 77 1.00 -2.93 -4.43
N ILE A 78 0.43 -1.77 -4.75
CA ILE A 78 -0.15 -0.87 -3.75
C ILE A 78 -1.39 -1.52 -3.15
N SER A 79 -2.34 -2.00 -3.96
CA SER A 79 -3.55 -2.69 -3.46
C SER A 79 -3.19 -3.85 -2.54
N GLY A 80 -2.27 -4.71 -2.99
CA GLY A 80 -1.82 -5.88 -2.25
C GLY A 80 -1.11 -5.49 -0.96
N GLY A 81 -0.26 -4.46 -0.98
CA GLY A 81 0.41 -3.95 0.21
C GLY A 81 -0.56 -3.40 1.25
N ILE A 82 -1.53 -2.57 0.84
CA ILE A 82 -2.57 -2.05 1.73
C ILE A 82 -3.40 -3.20 2.29
N THR A 83 -3.83 -4.12 1.44
CA THR A 83 -4.64 -5.27 1.84
C THR A 83 -3.90 -6.15 2.84
N ALA A 84 -2.61 -6.39 2.64
CA ALA A 84 -1.77 -7.16 3.56
C ALA A 84 -1.71 -6.54 4.96
N ILE A 85 -1.66 -5.20 5.08
CA ILE A 85 -1.69 -4.50 6.37
C ILE A 85 -2.98 -4.84 7.14
N PHE A 86 -4.13 -4.82 6.47
CA PHE A 86 -5.41 -5.19 7.10
C PHE A 86 -5.56 -6.69 7.35
N ILE A 87 -4.95 -7.54 6.51
CA ILE A 87 -4.89 -8.99 6.77
C ILE A 87 -4.10 -9.27 8.05
N ILE A 88 -2.98 -8.58 8.29
CA ILE A 88 -2.23 -8.73 9.55
C ILE A 88 -3.11 -8.37 10.75
N ALA A 89 -3.96 -7.33 10.62
CA ALA A 89 -4.91 -6.97 11.66
C ALA A 89 -5.92 -8.09 11.98
N LEU A 90 -6.31 -8.94 11.01
CA LEU A 90 -7.20 -10.09 11.25
C LEU A 90 -6.63 -11.15 12.21
N PHE A 91 -5.30 -11.21 12.36
CA PHE A 91 -4.63 -12.15 13.25
C PHE A 91 -4.37 -11.59 14.65
N VAL A 92 -4.72 -10.32 14.90
CA VAL A 92 -4.60 -9.69 16.22
C VAL A 92 -5.81 -10.07 17.07
N LYS A 93 -5.55 -10.57 18.29
CA LYS A 93 -6.57 -11.19 19.16
C LYS A 93 -7.77 -10.29 19.46
N ASP A 94 -7.53 -8.99 19.63
CA ASP A 94 -8.54 -8.01 20.03
C ASP A 94 -8.98 -7.10 18.88
N ALA A 95 -8.60 -7.42 17.64
CA ALA A 95 -9.02 -6.64 16.48
C ALA A 95 -10.46 -6.98 16.07
N ASP A 96 -11.22 -5.95 15.71
CA ASP A 96 -12.52 -6.12 15.07
C ASP A 96 -12.33 -6.69 13.65
N ARG A 97 -12.60 -7.99 13.52
CA ARG A 97 -12.45 -8.71 12.26
C ARG A 97 -13.45 -8.25 11.21
N ILE A 98 -14.65 -7.85 11.61
CA ILE A 98 -15.69 -7.39 10.68
C ILE A 98 -15.23 -6.07 10.06
N LEU A 99 -14.72 -5.16 10.89
CA LEU A 99 -14.18 -3.89 10.45
C LEU A 99 -13.00 -4.07 9.49
N ALA A 100 -12.06 -4.95 9.81
CA ALA A 100 -10.91 -5.23 8.93
C ALA A 100 -11.37 -5.80 7.57
N VAL A 101 -12.38 -6.68 7.54
CA VAL A 101 -12.97 -7.18 6.29
C VAL A 101 -13.63 -6.04 5.50
N GLN A 102 -14.36 -5.13 6.14
CA GLN A 102 -14.95 -3.96 5.45
C GLN A 102 -13.89 -3.10 4.76
N TYR A 103 -12.77 -2.81 5.44
CA TYR A 103 -11.66 -2.08 4.85
C TYR A 103 -11.04 -2.81 3.65
N ILE A 104 -10.84 -4.13 3.76
CA ILE A 104 -10.38 -4.96 2.63
C ILE A 104 -11.36 -4.89 1.46
N SER A 105 -12.67 -5.00 1.71
CA SER A 105 -13.71 -4.91 0.68
C SER A 105 -13.71 -3.56 -0.04
N ILE A 106 -13.47 -2.45 0.67
CA ILE A 106 -13.33 -1.12 0.08
C ILE A 106 -12.13 -1.08 -0.87
N ILE A 107 -10.97 -1.58 -0.44
CA ILE A 107 -9.74 -1.58 -1.25
C ILE A 107 -9.94 -2.42 -2.52
N VAL A 108 -10.52 -3.61 -2.41
CA VAL A 108 -10.79 -4.50 -3.55
C VAL A 108 -11.83 -3.89 -4.50
N THR A 109 -12.89 -3.28 -3.96
CA THR A 109 -13.92 -2.61 -4.78
C THR A 109 -13.32 -1.45 -5.58
N LEU A 110 -12.48 -0.62 -4.94
CA LEU A 110 -11.77 0.48 -5.61
C LEU A 110 -10.79 -0.04 -6.67
N PHE A 111 -10.10 -1.15 -6.37
CA PHE A 111 -9.22 -1.83 -7.32
C PHE A 111 -9.99 -2.26 -8.59
N LEU A 112 -11.10 -2.98 -8.40
CA LEU A 112 -11.93 -3.45 -9.50
C LEU A 112 -12.55 -2.28 -10.28
N ALA A 113 -13.08 -1.28 -9.58
CA ALA A 113 -13.67 -0.10 -10.22
C ALA A 113 -12.69 0.60 -11.16
N PHE A 114 -11.45 0.83 -10.71
CA PHE A 114 -10.41 1.44 -11.54
C PHE A 114 -10.05 0.56 -12.75
N PHE A 115 -9.93 -0.76 -12.56
CA PHE A 115 -9.61 -1.70 -13.63
C PHE A 115 -10.71 -1.73 -14.71
N PHE A 116 -11.97 -1.75 -14.30
CA PHE A 116 -13.12 -1.74 -15.21
C PHE A 116 -13.32 -0.38 -15.89
N LEU A 117 -13.13 0.73 -15.18
CA LEU A 117 -13.18 2.09 -15.75
C LEU A 117 -12.12 2.26 -16.84
N LYS A 118 -10.87 1.83 -16.60
CA LYS A 118 -9.80 1.91 -17.60
C LYS A 118 -10.15 1.16 -18.89
N LYS A 119 -10.83 0.00 -18.79
CA LYS A 119 -11.24 -0.79 -19.98
C LYS A 119 -12.21 -0.05 -20.90
N ARG A 120 -13.00 0.91 -20.38
CA ARG A 120 -13.95 1.69 -21.18
C ARG A 120 -13.34 2.94 -21.83
N TYR A 121 -12.29 3.53 -21.26
CA TYR A 121 -11.64 4.74 -21.80
C TYR A 121 -10.58 4.45 -22.88
N VAL A 122 -10.28 3.18 -23.15
CA VAL A 122 -9.33 2.74 -24.19
C VAL A 122 -10.05 2.07 -25.37
N MET A 123 -11.38 2.25 -25.48
CA MET A 123 -12.16 1.90 -26.68
C MET A 123 -12.44 3.14 -27.50
#